data_AF-A0A7L2RRA6-F1
#
_entry.id   AF-A0A7L2RRA6-F1
#
_cell.length_a   1.000
_cell.length_b   1.000
_cell.length_c   1.000
_cell.angle_alpha   90.00
_cell.angle_beta   90.00
_cell.angle_gamma   90.00
#
_symmetry.space_group_name_H-M   'P 1'
#
loop_
_entity.id
_entity.type
_entity.pdbx_description
1 polymer ?
#
loop_
_entity_poly.entity_id
_entity_poly.type
_entity_poly.pdbx_seq_one_letter_code
_entity_poly.pdbx_strand_id
1 'polypeptide(L)'
;LCFADFTEMMRALGYPRLISLQNFHPPNFKLVAEVLLWLVRRYEPESDIPADVETEQDRVFFIKAVAEFMATKAHIKLNTKKLYQADGYAVKELLKITSVLYRAMNTKGLEQAEPREEDSSKFKFDLGSKVADLKAARQLASEITSKGAVLYDLLGKEVELRVSTCWRMWKNLCSLGPAKKKGDRSLIQKTKDMLNNVALDEASLEAKIEKRKLELERSQKRLQTLQSVR
;
A
#
# COMPACT_ATOMS: atom_id res chain seq x y z
N LEU A 1 -8.61 -49.92 -20.35
CA LEU A 1 -9.52 -48.78 -20.50
C LEU A 1 -8.73 -47.70 -21.21
N CYS A 2 -8.89 -47.79 -22.52
CA CYS A 2 -7.90 -47.45 -23.53
C CYS A 2 -8.08 -45.99 -23.94
N PHE A 3 -7.03 -45.36 -24.45
CA PHE A 3 -7.11 -44.00 -24.99
C PHE A 3 -8.26 -43.81 -26.00
N ALA A 4 -8.63 -44.87 -26.72
CA ALA A 4 -9.79 -44.90 -27.60
C ALA A 4 -11.12 -44.61 -26.88
N ASP A 5 -11.33 -45.19 -25.69
CA ASP A 5 -12.54 -44.96 -24.89
C ASP A 5 -12.68 -43.47 -24.52
N PHE A 6 -11.55 -42.83 -24.18
CA PHE A 6 -11.52 -41.40 -23.87
C PHE A 6 -11.90 -40.53 -25.06
N THR A 7 -11.32 -40.77 -26.24
CA THR A 7 -11.60 -39.95 -27.42
C THR A 7 -13.02 -40.14 -27.94
N GLU A 8 -13.56 -41.35 -27.84
CA GLU A 8 -14.96 -41.64 -28.17
C GLU A 8 -15.92 -40.92 -27.22
N MET A 9 -15.70 -41.02 -25.91
CA MET A 9 -16.54 -40.33 -24.91
C MET A 9 -16.47 -38.80 -25.07
N MET A 10 -15.29 -38.24 -25.32
CA MET A 10 -15.13 -36.80 -25.57
C MET A 10 -15.90 -36.34 -26.81
N ARG A 11 -15.86 -37.13 -27.89
CA ARG A 11 -16.64 -36.86 -29.11
C ARG A 11 -18.14 -36.92 -28.83
N ALA A 12 -18.60 -37.95 -28.11
CA ALA A 12 -20.01 -38.12 -27.76
C ALA A 12 -20.52 -36.99 -26.85
N LEU A 13 -19.69 -36.47 -25.95
CA LEU A 13 -20.01 -35.30 -25.12
C LEU A 13 -20.05 -33.97 -25.90
N GLY A 14 -19.58 -33.96 -27.15
CA GLY A 14 -19.59 -32.79 -28.04
C GLY A 14 -18.33 -31.94 -27.97
N TYR A 15 -17.18 -32.50 -27.58
CA TYR A 15 -15.92 -31.75 -27.59
C TYR A 15 -15.52 -31.41 -29.05
N PRO A 16 -15.29 -30.12 -29.38
CA PRO A 16 -15.21 -29.67 -30.78
C PRO A 16 -13.90 -30.05 -31.48
N ARG A 17 -12.83 -30.34 -30.73
CA ARG A 17 -11.50 -30.62 -31.27
C ARG A 17 -11.22 -32.12 -31.32
N LEU A 18 -10.62 -32.59 -32.41
CA LEU A 18 -10.17 -33.99 -32.51
C LEU A 18 -8.95 -34.22 -31.60
N ILE A 19 -9.04 -35.24 -30.75
CA ILE A 19 -7.98 -35.67 -29.86
C ILE A 19 -7.36 -36.95 -30.42
N SER A 20 -6.04 -36.97 -30.60
CA SER A 20 -5.28 -38.15 -31.07
C SER A 20 -4.22 -38.58 -30.05
N LEU A 21 -3.82 -39.86 -30.11
CA LEU A 21 -2.80 -40.42 -29.19
C LEU A 21 -1.47 -39.67 -29.31
N GLN A 22 -1.13 -39.24 -30.53
CA GLN A 22 0.08 -38.49 -30.81
C GLN A 22 0.12 -37.13 -30.10
N ASN A 23 -1.04 -36.56 -29.71
CA ASN A 23 -1.06 -35.30 -28.99
C ASN A 23 -0.56 -35.40 -27.54
N PHE A 24 -0.47 -36.61 -26.98
CA PHE A 24 0.01 -36.88 -25.62
C PHE A 24 1.31 -37.68 -25.58
N HIS A 25 1.93 -37.93 -26.75
CA HIS A 25 3.25 -38.55 -26.82
C HIS A 25 4.34 -37.56 -26.35
N PRO A 26 4.39 -36.31 -26.83
CA PRO A 26 5.06 -35.23 -26.10
C PRO A 26 4.10 -34.63 -25.05
N PRO A 27 4.62 -34.14 -23.90
CA PRO A 27 3.84 -33.35 -22.96
C PRO A 27 3.16 -32.15 -23.63
N ASN A 28 1.83 -32.11 -23.60
CA ASN A 28 1.04 -31.05 -24.22
C ASN A 28 0.09 -30.40 -23.21
N PHE A 29 0.64 -29.52 -22.37
CA PHE A 29 -0.11 -28.86 -21.32
C PHE A 29 -1.24 -27.97 -21.86
N LYS A 30 -1.03 -27.29 -23.00
CA LYS A 30 -2.07 -26.42 -23.58
C LYS A 30 -3.33 -27.22 -23.94
N LEU A 31 -3.16 -28.41 -24.51
CA LEU A 31 -4.29 -29.30 -24.79
C LEU A 31 -4.96 -29.82 -23.51
N VAL A 32 -4.18 -30.23 -22.49
CA VAL A 32 -4.76 -30.67 -21.20
C VAL A 32 -5.55 -29.55 -20.55
N ALA A 33 -5.03 -28.32 -20.55
CA ALA A 33 -5.71 -27.17 -19.99
C ALA A 33 -7.01 -26.84 -20.74
N GLU A 34 -6.98 -26.86 -22.07
CA GLU A 34 -8.17 -26.67 -22.91
C GLU A 34 -9.25 -27.71 -22.60
N VAL A 35 -8.86 -28.99 -22.55
CA VAL A 35 -9.78 -30.09 -22.24
C VAL A 35 -10.35 -29.98 -20.83
N LEU A 36 -9.51 -29.70 -19.82
CA LEU A 36 -9.95 -29.53 -18.44
C LEU A 36 -10.94 -28.38 -18.31
N LEU A 37 -10.63 -27.22 -18.90
CA LEU A 37 -11.51 -26.05 -18.85
C LEU A 37 -12.85 -26.35 -19.53
N TRP A 38 -12.82 -27.05 -20.66
CA TRP A 38 -14.05 -27.47 -21.33
C TRP A 38 -14.90 -28.42 -20.48
N LEU A 39 -14.26 -29.43 -19.85
CA LEU A 39 -14.95 -30.39 -18.97
C LEU A 39 -15.55 -29.70 -17.73
N VAL A 40 -14.83 -28.75 -17.13
CA VAL A 40 -15.32 -27.96 -15.99
C VAL A 40 -16.54 -27.15 -16.43
N ARG A 41 -16.47 -26.41 -17.55
CA ARG A 41 -17.61 -25.62 -18.04
C ARG A 41 -18.81 -26.47 -18.44
N ARG A 42 -18.57 -27.73 -18.84
CA ARG A 42 -19.64 -28.70 -19.11
C ARG A 42 -20.33 -29.16 -17.82
N TYR A 43 -19.61 -29.16 -16.69
CA TYR A 43 -20.14 -29.47 -15.37
C TYR A 43 -20.86 -28.25 -14.76
N GLU A 44 -20.24 -27.07 -14.79
CA GLU A 44 -20.79 -25.81 -14.28
C GLU A 44 -20.42 -24.65 -15.25
N PRO A 45 -21.39 -24.08 -15.99
CA PRO A 45 -21.10 -23.06 -17.00
C PRO A 45 -20.47 -21.77 -16.44
N GLU A 46 -20.87 -21.39 -15.21
CA GLU A 46 -20.41 -20.18 -14.51
C GLU A 46 -19.11 -20.40 -13.71
N SER A 47 -18.31 -21.43 -14.06
CA SER A 47 -17.07 -21.73 -13.35
C SER A 47 -16.03 -20.61 -13.52
N ASP A 48 -15.61 -19.98 -12.43
CA ASP A 48 -14.54 -18.97 -12.40
C ASP A 48 -13.15 -19.61 -12.29
N ILE A 49 -12.78 -20.40 -13.31
CA ILE A 49 -11.42 -20.96 -13.42
C ILE A 49 -10.60 -20.08 -14.37
N PRO A 50 -9.43 -19.57 -13.93
CA PRO A 50 -8.59 -18.74 -14.80
C PRO A 50 -8.10 -19.53 -16.01
N ALA A 51 -8.23 -18.95 -17.20
CA ALA A 51 -7.83 -19.60 -18.45
C ALA A 51 -6.36 -19.39 -18.83
N ASP A 52 -5.65 -18.48 -18.16
CA ASP A 52 -4.26 -18.17 -18.46
C ASP A 52 -3.32 -19.24 -17.90
N VAL A 53 -2.45 -19.78 -18.77
CA VAL A 53 -1.55 -20.90 -18.49
C VAL A 53 -0.17 -20.69 -19.14
N GLU A 54 0.18 -19.46 -19.47
CA GLU A 54 1.44 -19.18 -20.18
C GLU A 54 2.67 -19.38 -19.26
N THR A 55 2.60 -18.95 -17.99
CA THR A 55 3.70 -19.14 -17.02
C THR A 55 3.58 -20.46 -16.24
N GLU A 56 4.70 -21.00 -15.75
CA GLU A 56 4.69 -22.21 -14.91
C GLU A 56 3.86 -22.04 -13.63
N GLN A 57 3.89 -20.84 -13.04
CA GLN A 57 3.11 -20.54 -11.84
C GLN A 57 1.61 -20.57 -12.13
N ASP A 58 1.20 -20.01 -13.27
CA ASP A 58 -0.21 -20.00 -13.68
C ASP A 58 -0.69 -21.41 -14.00
N ARG A 59 0.15 -22.26 -14.61
CA ARG A 59 -0.17 -23.69 -14.83
C ARG A 59 -0.40 -24.44 -13.52
N VAL A 60 0.47 -24.23 -12.53
CA VAL A 60 0.30 -24.85 -11.20
C VAL A 60 -0.97 -24.36 -10.53
N PHE A 61 -1.26 -23.05 -10.62
CA PHE A 61 -2.48 -22.47 -10.07
C PHE A 61 -3.72 -23.04 -10.75
N PHE A 62 -3.74 -23.09 -12.08
CA PHE A 62 -4.80 -23.66 -12.89
C PHE A 62 -5.11 -25.11 -12.49
N ILE A 63 -4.09 -25.98 -12.43
CA ILE A 63 -4.28 -27.39 -12.05
C ILE A 63 -4.84 -27.53 -10.63
N LYS A 64 -4.39 -26.69 -9.69
CA LYS A 64 -4.93 -26.68 -8.33
C LYS A 64 -6.40 -26.27 -8.31
N ALA A 65 -6.75 -25.19 -9.00
CA ALA A 65 -8.12 -24.70 -9.08
C ALA A 65 -9.06 -25.75 -9.69
N VAL A 66 -8.65 -26.40 -10.79
CA VAL A 66 -9.44 -27.48 -11.42
C VAL A 66 -9.57 -28.69 -10.50
N ALA A 67 -8.49 -29.14 -9.87
CA ALA A 67 -8.53 -30.30 -8.99
C ALA A 67 -9.41 -30.05 -7.74
N GLU A 68 -9.34 -28.84 -7.19
CA GLU A 68 -10.17 -28.41 -6.07
C GLU A 68 -11.65 -28.28 -6.46
N PHE A 69 -11.95 -27.67 -7.61
CA PHE A 69 -13.30 -27.60 -8.18
C PHE A 69 -13.89 -29.00 -8.35
N MET A 70 -13.16 -29.92 -9.00
CA MET A 70 -13.65 -31.27 -9.25
C MET A 70 -13.81 -32.09 -7.98
N ALA A 71 -12.94 -31.89 -6.98
CA ALA A 71 -13.07 -32.57 -5.68
C ALA A 71 -14.26 -32.06 -4.86
N THR A 72 -14.57 -30.77 -4.93
CA THR A 72 -15.63 -30.14 -4.13
C THR A 72 -17.00 -30.20 -4.77
N LYS A 73 -17.10 -29.96 -6.08
CA LYS A 73 -18.37 -29.91 -6.83
C LYS A 73 -18.77 -31.25 -7.41
N ALA A 74 -17.80 -32.04 -7.88
CA ALA A 74 -18.06 -33.31 -8.54
C ALA A 74 -17.66 -34.53 -7.71
N HIS A 75 -17.05 -34.33 -6.53
CA HIS A 75 -16.49 -35.39 -5.68
C HIS A 75 -15.47 -36.29 -6.42
N ILE A 76 -14.76 -35.76 -7.42
CA ILE A 76 -13.75 -36.47 -8.20
C ILE A 76 -12.35 -36.05 -7.75
N LYS A 77 -11.61 -36.99 -7.15
CA LYS A 77 -10.21 -36.79 -6.76
C LYS A 77 -9.27 -36.98 -7.95
N LEU A 78 -8.64 -35.90 -8.38
CA LEU A 78 -7.67 -35.86 -9.49
C LEU A 78 -6.24 -35.82 -8.98
N ASN A 79 -5.32 -36.48 -9.70
CA ASN A 79 -3.90 -36.40 -9.44
C ASN A 79 -3.27 -35.22 -10.19
N THR A 80 -2.99 -34.14 -9.47
CA THR A 80 -2.43 -32.89 -10.01
C THR A 80 -1.08 -33.07 -10.69
N LYS A 81 -0.23 -33.98 -10.20
CA LYS A 81 1.08 -34.27 -10.79
C LYS A 81 0.95 -34.85 -12.19
N LYS A 82 0.04 -35.81 -12.38
CA LYS A 82 -0.22 -36.43 -13.69
C LYS A 82 -0.86 -35.46 -14.67
N LEU A 83 -1.76 -34.60 -14.21
CA LEU A 83 -2.33 -33.55 -15.05
C LEU A 83 -1.25 -32.55 -15.51
N TYR A 84 -0.33 -32.17 -14.63
CA TYR A 84 0.77 -31.25 -14.96
C TYR A 84 1.80 -31.87 -15.91
N GLN A 85 2.08 -33.18 -15.79
CA GLN A 85 2.95 -33.91 -16.73
C GLN A 85 2.43 -33.86 -18.17
N ALA A 86 1.12 -33.73 -18.35
CA ALA A 86 0.45 -33.52 -19.63
C ALA A 86 0.78 -34.55 -20.73
N ASP A 87 1.10 -35.77 -20.32
CA ASP A 87 1.42 -36.92 -21.16
C ASP A 87 0.28 -37.96 -21.11
N GLY A 88 0.55 -39.20 -21.54
CA GLY A 88 -0.43 -40.29 -21.47
C GLY A 88 -1.00 -40.57 -20.07
N TYR A 89 -0.34 -40.16 -18.98
CA TYR A 89 -0.87 -40.30 -17.63
C TYR A 89 -1.94 -39.25 -17.30
N ALA A 90 -1.87 -38.07 -17.93
CA ALA A 90 -2.90 -37.03 -17.80
C ALA A 90 -4.26 -37.54 -18.34
N VAL A 91 -4.24 -38.31 -19.44
CA VAL A 91 -5.45 -38.90 -20.03
C VAL A 91 -6.22 -39.77 -19.04
N LYS A 92 -5.51 -40.51 -18.17
CA LYS A 92 -6.16 -41.33 -17.13
C LYS A 92 -6.94 -40.49 -16.12
N GLU A 93 -6.44 -39.29 -15.82
CA GLU A 93 -7.12 -38.36 -14.92
C GLU A 93 -8.28 -37.64 -15.63
N LEU A 94 -8.10 -37.25 -16.91
CA LEU A 94 -9.18 -36.69 -17.75
C LEU A 94 -10.34 -37.68 -17.92
N LEU A 95 -10.05 -38.97 -18.07
CA LEU A 95 -11.05 -40.01 -18.21
C LEU A 95 -11.94 -40.17 -16.97
N LYS A 96 -11.44 -39.86 -15.76
CA LYS A 96 -12.26 -39.87 -14.53
C LYS A 96 -13.43 -38.89 -14.65
N ILE A 97 -13.15 -37.67 -15.11
CA ILE A 97 -14.16 -36.62 -15.29
C ILE A 97 -15.10 -37.01 -16.44
N THR A 98 -14.50 -37.38 -17.57
CA THR A 98 -15.20 -37.70 -18.82
C THR A 98 -16.16 -38.86 -18.64
N SER A 99 -15.75 -39.92 -17.94
CA SER A 99 -16.60 -41.09 -17.68
C SER A 99 -17.81 -40.76 -16.80
N VAL A 100 -17.68 -39.86 -15.82
CA VAL A 100 -18.80 -39.41 -14.99
C VAL A 100 -19.79 -38.61 -15.83
N LEU A 101 -19.31 -37.63 -16.61
CA LEU A 101 -20.16 -36.83 -17.50
C LEU A 101 -20.84 -37.68 -18.59
N TYR A 102 -20.10 -38.61 -19.18
CA TYR A 102 -20.62 -39.52 -20.21
C TYR A 102 -21.67 -40.47 -19.64
N ARG A 103 -21.43 -41.04 -18.45
CA ARG A 103 -22.45 -41.84 -17.75
C ARG A 103 -23.69 -41.00 -17.45
N ALA A 104 -23.55 -39.79 -16.90
CA ALA A 104 -24.67 -38.91 -16.62
C ALA A 104 -25.47 -38.52 -17.88
N MET A 105 -24.80 -38.40 -19.02
CA MET A 105 -25.46 -38.17 -20.31
C MET A 105 -26.23 -39.41 -20.78
N ASN A 106 -25.67 -40.60 -20.61
CA ASN A 106 -26.28 -41.87 -21.03
C ASN A 106 -27.34 -42.40 -20.03
N THR A 107 -27.25 -42.06 -18.74
CA THR A 107 -28.25 -42.43 -17.72
C THR A 107 -29.52 -41.59 -17.81
N LYS A 108 -29.53 -40.46 -18.53
CA LYS A 108 -30.79 -39.84 -18.95
C LYS A 108 -31.65 -40.76 -19.85
N GLY A 109 -31.10 -41.88 -20.33
CA GLY A 109 -31.85 -42.94 -20.99
C GLY A 109 -32.13 -44.19 -20.13
N LEU A 110 -31.54 -44.33 -18.95
CA LEU A 110 -31.63 -45.51 -18.09
C LEU A 110 -31.54 -45.08 -16.62
N GLU A 111 -32.70 -45.01 -15.97
CA GLU A 111 -32.85 -44.63 -14.56
C GLU A 111 -32.07 -45.56 -13.60
N GLN A 112 -31.67 -44.96 -12.46
CA GLN A 112 -31.24 -45.58 -11.18
C GLN A 112 -29.85 -46.23 -11.09
N ALA A 113 -28.95 -45.57 -10.36
CA ALA A 113 -27.94 -46.23 -9.52
C ALA A 113 -27.45 -45.31 -8.38
N GLU A 114 -27.98 -45.57 -7.18
CA GLU A 114 -27.42 -45.40 -5.83
C GLU A 114 -26.72 -44.07 -5.41
N PRO A 115 -27.23 -43.35 -4.39
CA PRO A 115 -26.49 -42.28 -3.74
C PRO A 115 -25.51 -42.87 -2.73
N ARG A 116 -24.21 -42.70 -2.96
CA ARG A 116 -23.22 -42.81 -1.88
C ARG A 116 -23.27 -41.53 -1.05
N GLU A 117 -23.95 -41.60 0.08
CA GLU A 117 -23.71 -40.69 1.19
C GLU A 117 -22.27 -40.89 1.69
N GLU A 118 -21.51 -39.81 1.84
CA GLU A 118 -20.70 -39.55 3.04
C GLU A 118 -20.08 -38.14 3.01
N ASP A 119 -20.43 -37.42 4.07
CA ASP A 119 -19.76 -36.29 4.70
C ASP A 119 -19.86 -34.87 4.11
N SER A 120 -21.04 -34.30 4.36
CA SER A 120 -21.37 -32.87 4.35
C SER A 120 -20.57 -32.10 5.42
N SER A 121 -19.29 -31.84 5.14
CA SER A 121 -18.48 -30.89 5.90
C SER A 121 -18.45 -29.53 5.19
N LYS A 122 -19.16 -28.56 5.79
CA LYS A 122 -19.26 -27.14 5.43
C LYS A 122 -17.89 -26.51 5.11
N PHE A 123 -17.52 -26.45 3.84
CA PHE A 123 -16.52 -25.49 3.35
C PHE A 123 -17.23 -24.46 2.48
N LYS A 124 -17.56 -23.31 3.06
CA LYS A 124 -17.95 -22.13 2.28
C LYS A 124 -16.73 -21.72 1.45
N PHE A 125 -16.87 -21.90 0.14
CA PHE A 125 -15.85 -21.66 -0.86
C PHE A 125 -15.84 -20.17 -1.22
N ASP A 126 -14.74 -19.50 -0.91
CA ASP A 126 -14.52 -18.09 -1.26
C ASP A 126 -13.16 -18.00 -1.98
N LEU A 127 -13.08 -18.70 -3.13
CA LEU A 127 -11.85 -18.78 -3.92
C LEU A 127 -11.57 -17.46 -4.64
N GLY A 128 -12.62 -16.76 -5.09
CA GLY A 128 -12.49 -15.44 -5.71
C GLY A 128 -11.86 -14.41 -4.76
N SER A 129 -12.29 -14.39 -3.49
CA SER A 129 -11.71 -13.50 -2.48
C SER A 129 -10.26 -13.88 -2.16
N LYS A 130 -9.95 -15.16 -1.99
CA LYS A 130 -8.56 -15.60 -1.77
C LYS A 130 -7.61 -15.31 -2.94
N VAL A 131 -8.10 -15.36 -4.19
CA VAL A 131 -7.29 -15.02 -5.37
C VAL A 131 -7.05 -13.52 -5.45
N ALA A 132 -8.06 -12.70 -5.17
CA ALA A 132 -7.91 -11.26 -5.06
C ALA A 132 -6.93 -10.88 -3.94
N ASP A 133 -7.06 -11.51 -2.77
CA ASP A 133 -6.18 -11.30 -1.62
C ASP A 133 -4.73 -11.69 -1.92
N LEU A 134 -4.51 -12.79 -2.65
CA LEU A 134 -3.16 -13.19 -3.06
C LEU A 134 -2.53 -12.23 -4.07
N LYS A 135 -3.31 -11.71 -5.02
CA LYS A 135 -2.84 -10.66 -5.95
C LYS A 135 -2.51 -9.37 -5.19
N ALA A 136 -3.38 -8.95 -4.28
CA ALA A 136 -3.16 -7.79 -3.42
C ALA A 136 -1.91 -7.98 -2.54
N ALA A 137 -1.73 -9.15 -1.94
CA ALA A 137 -0.55 -9.46 -1.13
C ALA A 137 0.76 -9.39 -1.94
N ARG A 138 0.77 -9.87 -3.18
CA ARG A 138 1.94 -9.74 -4.08
C ARG A 138 2.22 -8.29 -4.43
N GLN A 139 1.18 -7.50 -4.71
CA GLN A 139 1.33 -6.07 -5.00
C GLN A 139 1.90 -5.32 -3.80
N LEU A 140 1.37 -5.58 -2.60
CA LEU A 140 1.87 -4.99 -1.35
C LEU A 140 3.32 -5.41 -1.06
N ALA A 141 3.69 -6.67 -1.29
CA ALA A 141 5.07 -7.12 -1.14
C ALA A 141 6.02 -6.35 -2.07
N SER A 142 5.63 -6.15 -3.34
CA SER A 142 6.41 -5.36 -4.30
C SER A 142 6.55 -3.89 -3.84
N GLU A 143 5.46 -3.29 -3.34
CA GLU A 143 5.49 -1.95 -2.76
C GLU A 143 6.41 -1.84 -1.55
N ILE A 144 6.40 -2.83 -0.65
CA ILE A 144 7.27 -2.86 0.53
C ILE A 144 8.74 -2.86 0.09
N THR A 145 9.10 -3.68 -0.90
CA THR A 145 10.48 -3.71 -1.42
C THR A 145 10.85 -2.38 -2.08
N SER A 146 9.96 -1.81 -2.88
CA SER A 146 10.19 -0.51 -3.54
C SER A 146 10.35 0.63 -2.53
N LYS A 147 9.41 0.76 -1.58
CA LYS A 147 9.45 1.77 -0.50
C LYS A 147 10.65 1.55 0.41
N GLY A 148 11.02 0.30 0.68
CA GLY A 148 12.21 -0.06 1.45
C GLY A 148 13.50 0.39 0.77
N ALA A 149 13.63 0.22 -0.55
CA ALA A 149 14.77 0.71 -1.31
C ALA A 149 14.85 2.25 -1.29
N VAL A 150 13.72 2.93 -1.50
CA VAL A 150 13.66 4.41 -1.42
C VAL A 150 14.03 4.89 -0.01
N LEU A 151 13.52 4.24 1.03
CA LEU A 151 13.83 4.59 2.41
C LEU A 151 15.33 4.37 2.73
N TYR A 152 15.90 3.26 2.27
CA TYR A 152 17.33 2.99 2.41
C TYR A 152 18.19 4.09 1.79
N ASP A 153 17.86 4.52 0.57
CA ASP A 153 18.55 5.61 -0.11
C ASP A 153 18.41 6.96 0.62
N LEU A 154 17.21 7.24 1.16
CA LEU A 154 16.95 8.46 1.92
C LEU A 154 17.70 8.48 3.26
N LEU A 155 17.71 7.36 3.99
CA LEU A 155 18.45 7.21 5.24
C LEU A 155 19.97 7.30 5.01
N GLY A 156 20.47 6.74 3.91
CA GLY A 156 21.88 6.89 3.52
C GLY A 156 22.30 8.36 3.33
N LYS A 157 21.38 9.20 2.85
CA LYS A 157 21.60 10.65 2.66
C LYS A 157 21.35 11.47 3.93
N GLU A 158 20.75 10.89 4.98
CA GLU A 158 20.36 11.63 6.19
C GLU A 158 21.57 12.26 6.90
N VAL A 159 22.68 11.52 7.02
CA VAL A 159 23.89 12.00 7.71
C VAL A 159 24.46 13.24 7.00
N GLU A 160 24.53 13.22 5.68
CA GLU A 160 25.02 14.33 4.86
C GLU A 160 24.07 15.55 4.91
N LEU A 161 22.75 15.30 4.88
CA LEU A 161 21.73 16.34 5.00
C LEU A 161 21.72 16.96 6.40
N ARG A 162 21.97 16.19 7.46
CA ARG A 162 22.10 16.71 8.84
C ARG A 162 23.31 17.62 8.99
N VAL A 163 24.48 17.24 8.46
CA VAL A 163 25.67 18.10 8.47
C VAL A 163 25.42 19.38 7.67
N SER A 164 24.81 19.25 6.48
CA SER A 164 24.46 20.39 5.63
C SER A 164 23.47 21.35 6.32
N THR A 165 22.50 20.81 7.04
CA THR A 165 21.51 21.60 7.81
C THR A 165 22.16 22.28 9.01
N CYS A 166 22.99 21.57 9.77
CA CYS A 166 23.75 22.13 10.88
C CYS A 166 24.67 23.27 10.41
N TRP A 167 25.37 23.08 9.28
CA TRP A 167 26.23 24.10 8.68
C TRP A 167 25.43 25.33 8.22
N ARG A 168 24.28 25.14 7.55
CA ARG A 168 23.40 26.24 7.15
C ARG A 168 22.84 27.00 8.35
N MET A 169 22.43 26.27 9.39
CA MET A 169 21.91 26.85 10.62
C MET A 169 23.00 27.63 11.37
N TRP A 170 24.21 27.07 11.46
CA TRP A 170 25.38 27.74 12.03
C TRP A 170 25.74 29.01 11.25
N LYS A 171 25.77 28.94 9.92
CA LYS A 171 26.03 30.10 9.04
C LYS A 171 24.99 31.22 9.28
N ASN A 172 23.71 30.87 9.34
CA ASN A 172 22.65 31.84 9.63
C ASN A 172 22.80 32.44 11.04
N LEU A 173 23.08 31.62 12.06
CA LEU A 173 23.30 32.08 13.44
C LEU A 173 24.50 33.03 13.55
N CYS A 174 25.62 32.69 12.90
CA CYS A 174 26.82 33.53 12.81
C CYS A 174 26.56 34.84 12.06
N SER A 175 25.69 34.86 11.04
CA SER A 175 25.33 36.09 10.33
C SER A 175 24.36 37.00 11.13
N LEU A 176 23.52 36.42 12.00
CA LEU A 176 22.58 37.16 12.85
C LEU A 176 23.25 37.82 14.07
N GLY A 177 24.28 37.18 14.62
CA GLY A 177 25.01 37.65 15.80
C GLY A 177 25.60 39.08 15.70
N PRO A 178 26.39 39.41 14.66
CA PRO A 178 27.01 40.73 14.53
C PRO A 178 26.05 41.82 14.07
N ALA A 179 24.97 41.48 13.36
CA ALA A 179 23.99 42.45 12.86
C ALA A 179 23.06 42.96 13.98
N LYS A 180 22.50 42.07 14.81
CA LYS A 180 21.62 42.46 15.93
C LYS A 180 22.37 43.23 17.03
N LYS A 181 23.60 42.81 17.37
CA LYS A 181 24.42 43.47 18.40
C LYS A 181 24.81 44.91 18.05
N LYS A 182 24.96 45.25 16.76
CA LYS A 182 25.27 46.62 16.33
C LYS A 182 24.06 47.55 16.43
N GLY A 183 22.88 47.07 16.04
CA GLY A 183 21.63 47.81 16.15
C GLY A 183 21.30 48.20 17.58
N ASP A 184 21.26 47.22 18.49
CA ASP A 184 20.95 47.46 19.91
C ASP A 184 21.97 48.37 20.58
N ARG A 185 23.27 48.19 20.29
CA ARG A 185 24.31 49.04 20.90
C ARG A 185 24.20 50.51 20.47
N SER A 186 23.81 50.77 19.21
CA SER A 186 23.58 52.13 18.73
C SER A 186 22.35 52.78 19.36
N LEU A 187 21.29 51.99 19.60
CA LEU A 187 20.05 52.46 20.22
C LEU A 187 20.27 52.78 21.70
N ILE A 188 20.98 51.89 22.41
CA ILE A 188 21.39 52.06 23.82
C ILE A 188 22.28 53.30 23.98
N GLN A 189 23.19 53.57 23.03
CA GLN A 189 24.02 54.76 23.10
C GLN A 189 23.19 56.03 22.93
N LYS A 190 22.29 56.07 21.94
CA LYS A 190 21.39 57.21 21.74
C LYS A 190 20.50 57.48 22.95
N THR A 191 19.94 56.46 23.59
CA THR A 191 19.12 56.65 24.80
C THR A 191 19.93 57.12 26.00
N LYS A 192 21.19 56.67 26.14
CA LYS A 192 22.11 57.22 27.16
C LYS A 192 22.40 58.70 26.93
N ASP A 193 22.66 59.10 25.69
CA ASP A 193 22.94 60.49 25.36
C ASP A 193 21.72 61.39 25.62
N MET A 194 20.51 60.91 25.28
CA MET A 194 19.25 61.62 25.60
C MET A 194 19.02 61.74 27.11
N LEU A 195 19.29 60.69 27.90
CA LEU A 195 19.18 60.74 29.36
C LEU A 195 20.14 61.77 29.98
N ASN A 196 21.37 61.84 29.49
CA ASN A 196 22.34 62.82 29.95
C ASN A 196 21.88 64.26 29.67
N ASN A 197 21.30 64.50 28.48
CA ASN A 197 20.77 65.81 28.13
C ASN A 197 19.59 66.20 29.04
N VAL A 198 18.66 65.27 29.27
CA VAL A 198 17.52 65.50 30.19
C VAL A 198 18.01 65.81 31.61
N ALA A 199 19.01 65.08 32.10
CA ALA A 199 19.59 65.34 33.43
C ALA A 199 20.23 66.74 33.53
N LEU A 200 20.89 67.20 32.46
CA LEU A 200 21.43 68.57 32.40
C LEU A 200 20.32 69.63 32.36
N ASP A 201 19.26 69.38 31.60
CA ASP A 201 18.11 70.29 31.50
C ASP A 201 17.36 70.36 32.84
N GLU A 202 17.17 69.24 33.53
CA GLU A 202 16.57 69.16 34.85
C GLU A 202 17.36 69.97 35.88
N ALA A 203 18.68 69.79 35.93
CA ALA A 203 19.55 70.57 36.82
C ALA A 203 19.50 72.09 36.50
N SER A 204 19.41 72.45 35.21
CA SER A 204 19.27 73.85 34.79
C SER A 204 17.94 74.46 35.22
N LEU A 205 16.84 73.70 35.07
CA LEU A 205 15.50 74.13 35.47
C LEU A 205 15.37 74.24 36.98
N GLU A 206 15.93 73.31 37.75
CA GLU A 206 15.93 73.36 39.21
C GLU A 206 16.67 74.60 39.72
N ALA A 207 17.83 74.92 39.14
CA ALA A 207 18.57 76.13 39.45
C ALA A 207 17.75 77.41 39.14
N LYS A 208 17.00 77.41 38.04
CA LYS A 208 16.10 78.53 37.68
C LYS A 208 14.92 78.64 38.64
N ILE A 209 14.31 77.51 39.03
CA ILE A 209 13.20 77.46 39.98
C ILE A 209 13.65 78.01 41.33
N GLU A 210 14.79 77.56 41.87
CA GLU A 210 15.32 78.05 43.14
C GLU A 210 15.61 79.55 43.10
N LYS A 211 16.20 80.04 42.02
CA LYS A 211 16.40 81.49 41.84
C LYS A 211 15.08 82.26 41.87
N ARG A 212 14.05 81.77 41.19
CA ARG A 212 12.72 82.40 41.16
C ARG A 212 12.01 82.34 42.51
N LYS A 213 12.12 81.24 43.25
CA LYS A 213 11.58 81.12 44.63
C LYS A 213 12.18 82.18 45.53
N LEU A 214 13.51 82.35 45.51
CA LEU A 214 14.21 83.37 46.31
C LEU A 214 13.79 84.80 45.91
N GLU A 215 13.64 85.09 44.62
CA GLU A 215 13.14 86.39 44.14
C GLU A 215 11.69 86.65 44.60
N LEU A 216 10.84 85.62 44.57
CA LEU A 216 9.45 85.69 44.98
C LEU A 216 9.32 85.91 46.49
N GLU A 217 10.07 85.18 47.31
CA GLU A 217 10.11 85.39 48.77
C GLU A 217 10.55 86.80 49.13
N ARG A 218 11.58 87.33 48.45
CA ARG A 218 12.04 88.72 48.64
C ARG A 218 10.93 89.72 48.29
N SER A 219 10.20 89.47 47.21
CA SER A 219 9.11 90.34 46.75
C SER A 219 7.90 90.27 47.69
N GLN A 220 7.53 89.08 48.17
CA GLN A 220 6.48 88.88 49.17
C GLN A 220 6.82 89.56 50.49
N LYS A 221 8.05 89.43 50.99
CA LYS A 221 8.49 90.13 52.22
C LYS A 221 8.35 91.65 52.05
N ARG A 222 8.78 92.20 50.91
CA ARG A 222 8.59 93.64 50.60
C ARG A 222 7.12 94.05 50.57
N LEU A 223 6.26 93.24 49.93
CA LEU A 223 4.82 93.49 49.87
C LEU A 223 4.20 93.48 51.27
N GLN A 224 4.52 92.48 52.11
CA GLN A 224 4.04 92.40 53.50
C GLN A 224 4.46 93.62 54.31
N THR A 225 5.72 94.08 54.17
CA THR A 225 6.17 95.32 54.82
C THR A 225 5.33 96.52 54.36
N LEU A 226 5.07 96.67 53.06
CA LEU A 226 4.23 97.76 52.55
C LEU A 226 2.76 97.67 53.02
N GLN A 227 2.20 96.45 53.12
CA GLN A 227 0.84 96.23 53.61
C GLN A 227 0.71 96.50 55.11
N SER A 228 1.76 96.29 55.90
CA SER A 228 1.78 96.58 57.33
C SER A 228 1.86 98.07 57.68
N VAL A 229 2.12 98.95 56.69
CA VAL A 229 2.26 100.41 56.83
C VAL A 229 0.93 101.14 56.52
N ARG A 230 -0.20 100.42 56.43
CA ARG A 230 -1.54 100.97 56.19
C ARG A 230 -2.51 100.51 57.27
#